data_AF-A0A0Q6GPH9-F1
#
_entry.id   AF-A0A0Q6GPH9-F1
#
_cell.length_a   1.000
_cell.length_b   1.000
_cell.length_c   1.000
_cell.angle_alpha   90.00
_cell.angle_beta   90.00
_cell.angle_gamma   90.00
#
_symmetry.space_group_name_H-M   'P 1'
#
loop_
_entity.id
_entity.type
_entity.pdbx_description
1 polymer ?
#
loop_
_entity_poly.entity_id
_entity_poly.type
_entity_poly.pdbx_seq_one_letter_code
_entity_poly.pdbx_strand_id
1 'polypeptide(L)'
;MAVIANPKAFLEALFHTAVAAADPAKVLAANLPEKPKGRTVVLGAGKGAAQMAQVFEKLWDGPLSGAVVTRYGYAAPCERIEVLEAAHPLPDENGLTASRRLLKEVSGLTEEDLVVALICGGGSALLPLPAGDLTLDDEVAVNKALLSSGAPISAMNAIRKHVSGIKGGRLAAAAWPAKVVSLVVSDIPGDDPALVASGPTIPDRSTREDALRLIERYRLDLPEKVMAFIRSEASAAPDPSDTKFRRNDIRLVASAAVSLEAAAERARAAGIEAVILSDAMEGEAREVGRIHAAIAREVVARDQPFRKPVLILSGGETTVTIRGKGKGGRNTEFLLSLALGIDGAGGISALAADTDGIDGSEDNAGAFANSSTISRLASAGMDGAAFLDRNDAWTAFDAIGDIFKPGPTGTNVNDFRAILVQ
;
A
#
# COMPACT_ATOMS: atom_id res chain seq x y z
N MET A 1 -28.90 -13.50 19.42
CA MET A 1 -27.65 -12.92 18.85
C MET A 1 -27.66 -13.23 17.36
N ALA A 2 -27.26 -12.29 16.51
CA ALA A 2 -27.22 -12.52 15.08
C ALA A 2 -26.17 -13.62 14.79
N VAL A 3 -26.55 -14.61 13.98
CA VAL A 3 -25.65 -15.68 13.52
C VAL A 3 -25.65 -15.63 12.01
N ILE A 4 -24.47 -15.52 11.42
CA ILE A 4 -24.29 -15.54 9.98
C ILE A 4 -24.28 -16.99 9.51
N ALA A 5 -25.36 -17.39 8.83
CA ALA A 5 -25.54 -18.76 8.34
C ALA A 5 -24.52 -19.16 7.25
N ASN A 6 -24.08 -18.20 6.43
CA ASN A 6 -23.05 -18.40 5.41
C ASN A 6 -21.88 -17.41 5.62
N PRO A 7 -20.92 -17.75 6.50
CA PRO A 7 -19.76 -16.90 6.78
C PRO A 7 -18.94 -16.56 5.54
N LYS A 8 -18.76 -17.50 4.61
CA LYS A 8 -17.95 -17.32 3.39
C LYS A 8 -18.55 -16.20 2.51
N ALA A 9 -19.84 -16.28 2.20
CA ALA A 9 -20.53 -15.26 1.42
C ALA A 9 -20.60 -13.90 2.14
N PHE A 10 -20.74 -13.90 3.46
CA PHE A 10 -20.73 -12.66 4.25
C PHE A 10 -19.36 -11.96 4.20
N LEU A 11 -18.27 -12.70 4.44
CA LEU A 11 -16.91 -12.18 4.38
C LEU A 11 -16.55 -11.67 2.97
N GLU A 12 -16.96 -12.38 1.93
CA GLU A 12 -16.82 -11.94 0.54
C GLU A 12 -17.56 -10.62 0.28
N ALA A 13 -18.80 -10.48 0.77
CA ALA A 13 -19.55 -9.24 0.64
C ALA A 13 -18.90 -8.06 1.38
N LEU A 14 -18.24 -8.32 2.52
CA LEU A 14 -17.46 -7.31 3.24
C LEU A 14 -16.22 -6.88 2.45
N PHE A 15 -15.48 -7.81 1.86
CA PHE A 15 -14.36 -7.51 0.99
C PHE A 15 -14.78 -6.61 -0.20
N HIS A 16 -15.86 -6.97 -0.90
CA HIS A 16 -16.36 -6.14 -2.00
C HIS A 16 -16.82 -4.76 -1.54
N THR A 17 -17.33 -4.64 -0.31
CA THR A 17 -17.71 -3.34 0.26
C THR A 17 -16.48 -2.48 0.54
N ALA A 18 -15.44 -3.08 1.12
CA ALA A 18 -14.16 -2.42 1.35
C ALA A 18 -13.54 -1.93 0.02
N VAL A 19 -13.46 -2.81 -0.98
CA VAL A 19 -12.97 -2.46 -2.33
C VAL A 19 -13.79 -1.34 -2.96
N ALA A 20 -15.12 -1.40 -2.88
CA ALA A 20 -16.00 -0.40 -3.48
C ALA A 20 -15.90 0.98 -2.81
N ALA A 21 -15.43 1.05 -1.56
CA ALA A 21 -15.17 2.31 -0.86
C ALA A 21 -13.89 3.01 -1.37
N ALA A 22 -12.94 2.24 -1.90
CA ALA A 22 -11.70 2.73 -2.51
C ALA A 22 -11.73 2.72 -4.06
N ASP A 23 -12.92 2.62 -4.67
CA ASP A 23 -13.09 2.61 -6.13
C ASP A 23 -12.58 3.94 -6.75
N PRO A 24 -11.52 3.90 -7.59
CA PRO A 24 -10.93 5.08 -8.20
C PRO A 24 -11.96 5.96 -8.92
N ALA A 25 -12.97 5.38 -9.57
CA ALA A 25 -13.96 6.15 -10.32
C ALA A 25 -14.80 7.04 -9.40
N LYS A 26 -15.22 6.51 -8.25
CA LYS A 26 -16.00 7.27 -7.28
C LYS A 26 -15.16 8.30 -6.56
N VAL A 27 -13.99 7.88 -6.06
CA VAL A 27 -13.14 8.76 -5.24
C VAL A 27 -12.53 9.89 -6.07
N LEU A 28 -12.13 9.63 -7.32
CA LEU A 28 -11.61 10.68 -8.21
C LEU A 28 -12.73 11.62 -8.66
N ALA A 29 -13.91 11.12 -9.03
CA ALA A 29 -15.04 11.97 -9.43
C ALA A 29 -15.46 12.94 -8.32
N ALA A 30 -15.46 12.48 -7.06
CA ALA A 30 -15.76 13.33 -5.90
C ALA A 30 -14.66 14.34 -5.58
N ASN A 31 -13.43 14.14 -6.08
CA ASN A 31 -12.25 14.92 -5.74
C ASN A 31 -11.57 15.57 -6.96
N LEU A 32 -12.27 15.76 -8.08
CA LEU A 32 -11.71 16.49 -9.21
C LEU A 32 -11.40 17.95 -8.82
N PRO A 33 -10.24 18.50 -9.21
CA PRO A 33 -9.97 19.92 -9.05
C PRO A 33 -10.74 20.77 -10.07
N GLU A 34 -10.83 22.06 -9.80
CA GLU A 34 -11.30 23.03 -10.80
C GLU A 34 -10.33 23.10 -11.98
N LYS A 35 -10.88 23.25 -13.20
CA LYS A 35 -10.09 23.32 -14.43
C LYS A 35 -9.27 24.62 -14.45
N PRO A 36 -7.98 24.55 -14.85
CA PRO A 36 -7.15 25.74 -15.05
C PRO A 36 -7.60 26.57 -16.26
N LYS A 37 -7.04 27.77 -16.41
CA LYS A 37 -7.09 28.52 -17.68
C LYS A 37 -6.08 28.00 -18.69
N GLY A 38 -4.91 27.57 -18.20
CA GLY A 38 -3.82 27.00 -18.98
C GLY A 38 -3.94 25.48 -19.14
N ARG A 39 -2.80 24.82 -19.15
CA ARG A 39 -2.68 23.37 -19.35
C ARG A 39 -3.02 22.60 -18.07
N THR A 40 -3.56 21.39 -18.26
CA THR A 40 -3.66 20.38 -17.21
C THR A 40 -2.59 19.31 -17.46
N VAL A 41 -1.71 19.12 -16.49
CA VAL A 41 -0.66 18.11 -16.51
C VAL A 41 -0.96 17.07 -15.45
N VAL A 42 -1.10 15.80 -15.84
CA VAL A 42 -1.33 14.69 -14.93
C VAL A 42 -0.02 13.93 -14.72
N LEU A 43 0.42 13.82 -13.48
CA LEU A 43 1.57 12.99 -13.11
C LEU A 43 1.19 12.01 -12.02
N GLY A 44 1.98 10.97 -11.81
CA GLY A 44 1.67 10.01 -10.77
C GLY A 44 2.69 8.91 -10.60
N ALA A 45 2.66 8.29 -9.43
CA ALA A 45 3.50 7.14 -9.15
C ALA A 45 2.89 6.26 -8.05
N GLY A 46 3.09 4.95 -8.21
CA GLY A 46 2.69 3.93 -7.25
C GLY A 46 1.98 2.76 -7.92
N LYS A 47 1.70 1.71 -7.15
CA LYS A 47 1.14 0.43 -7.61
C LYS A 47 -0.20 0.61 -8.37
N GLY A 48 -1.02 1.58 -7.97
CA GLY A 48 -2.33 1.89 -8.56
C GLY A 48 -2.36 3.14 -9.46
N ALA A 49 -1.21 3.76 -9.76
CA ALA A 49 -1.17 5.06 -10.45
C ALA A 49 -1.69 4.96 -11.90
N ALA A 50 -1.45 3.83 -12.58
CA ALA A 50 -1.94 3.62 -13.94
C ALA A 50 -3.48 3.51 -14.00
N GLN A 51 -4.09 2.80 -13.05
CA GLN A 51 -5.54 2.66 -12.94
C GLN A 51 -6.18 4.00 -12.59
N MET A 52 -5.60 4.75 -11.65
CA MET A 52 -6.03 6.11 -11.34
C MET A 52 -5.94 7.03 -12.56
N ALA A 53 -4.85 6.96 -13.34
CA ALA A 53 -4.68 7.77 -14.54
C ALA A 53 -5.73 7.46 -15.61
N GLN A 54 -5.99 6.18 -15.89
CA GLN A 54 -6.99 5.75 -16.85
C GLN A 54 -8.40 6.26 -16.47
N VAL A 55 -8.74 6.22 -15.19
CA VAL A 55 -10.02 6.72 -14.70
C VAL A 55 -10.04 8.25 -14.74
N PHE A 56 -8.97 8.90 -14.30
CA PHE A 56 -8.86 10.36 -14.29
C PHE A 56 -9.04 10.94 -15.70
N GLU A 57 -8.39 10.38 -16.72
CA GLU A 57 -8.54 10.90 -18.08
C GLU A 57 -10.00 10.78 -18.56
N LYS A 58 -10.70 9.68 -18.27
CA LYS A 58 -12.12 9.52 -18.64
C LYS A 58 -13.03 10.51 -17.95
N LEU A 59 -12.73 10.86 -16.70
CA LEU A 59 -13.50 11.83 -15.92
C LEU A 59 -13.16 13.29 -16.28
N TRP A 60 -11.95 13.54 -16.80
CA TRP A 60 -11.47 14.89 -17.11
C TRP A 60 -11.99 15.38 -18.47
N ASP A 61 -12.98 16.26 -18.39
CA ASP A 61 -13.57 16.96 -19.52
C ASP A 61 -12.71 18.16 -19.96
N GLY A 62 -11.55 17.88 -20.56
CA GLY A 62 -10.65 18.92 -21.05
C GLY A 62 -9.33 18.38 -21.63
N PRO A 63 -8.52 19.26 -22.25
CA PRO A 63 -7.19 18.87 -22.68
C PRO A 63 -6.33 18.53 -21.46
N LEU A 64 -5.62 17.42 -21.54
CA LEU A 64 -4.64 16.98 -20.55
C LEU A 64 -3.46 16.31 -21.25
N SER A 65 -2.29 16.37 -20.63
CA SER A 65 -1.12 15.57 -20.96
C SER A 65 -0.50 15.02 -19.69
N GLY A 66 0.46 14.10 -19.82
CA GLY A 66 1.37 13.78 -18.73
C GLY A 66 1.81 12.34 -18.71
N ALA A 67 2.34 11.89 -17.57
CA ALA A 67 2.92 10.57 -17.43
C ALA A 67 2.75 10.03 -16.00
N VAL A 68 2.49 8.74 -15.86
CA VAL A 68 2.44 8.03 -14.57
C VAL A 68 3.38 6.84 -14.56
N VAL A 69 3.83 6.45 -13.37
CA VAL A 69 4.76 5.33 -13.18
C VAL A 69 4.12 4.24 -12.32
N THR A 70 4.08 3.01 -12.82
CA THR A 70 3.59 1.82 -12.10
C THR A 70 4.63 0.69 -12.13
N ARG A 71 4.32 -0.44 -11.49
CA ARG A 71 5.16 -1.65 -11.49
C ARG A 71 5.00 -2.45 -12.80
N TYR A 72 6.03 -3.19 -13.20
CA TYR A 72 5.97 -4.04 -14.40
C TYR A 72 4.78 -5.01 -14.40
N GLY A 73 4.08 -5.06 -15.54
CA GLY A 73 2.92 -5.91 -15.77
C GLY A 73 1.59 -5.30 -15.29
N TYR A 74 1.61 -4.04 -14.82
CA TYR A 74 0.44 -3.36 -14.25
C TYR A 74 0.08 -2.08 -14.98
N ALA A 75 0.67 -1.83 -16.16
CA ALA A 75 0.22 -0.77 -17.04
C ALA A 75 -1.28 -0.88 -17.36
N ALA A 76 -1.95 0.26 -17.41
CA ALA A 76 -3.35 0.39 -17.82
C ALA A 76 -3.41 1.17 -19.14
N PRO A 77 -4.30 0.80 -20.09
CA PRO A 77 -4.40 1.53 -21.34
C PRO A 77 -4.96 2.93 -21.08
N CYS A 78 -4.13 3.94 -21.30
CA CYS A 78 -4.47 5.36 -21.26
C CYS A 78 -4.31 5.96 -22.66
N GLU A 79 -5.20 6.86 -23.05
CA GLU A 79 -5.19 7.50 -24.37
C GLU A 79 -4.30 8.75 -24.41
N ARG A 80 -4.29 9.52 -23.31
CA ARG A 80 -3.64 10.85 -23.24
C ARG A 80 -2.50 10.91 -22.24
N ILE A 81 -2.43 9.96 -21.31
CA ILE A 81 -1.42 9.88 -20.27
C ILE A 81 -0.44 8.73 -20.61
N GLU A 82 0.85 9.04 -20.64
CA GLU A 82 1.89 8.03 -20.83
C GLU A 82 2.01 7.15 -19.58
N VAL A 83 2.01 5.82 -19.74
CA VAL A 83 2.18 4.88 -18.62
C VAL A 83 3.56 4.24 -18.72
N LEU A 84 4.39 4.50 -17.72
CA LEU A 84 5.74 3.96 -17.59
C LEU A 84 5.76 2.86 -16.54
N GLU A 85 6.62 1.87 -16.73
CA GLU A 85 6.79 0.76 -15.79
C GLU A 85 8.22 0.73 -15.24
N ALA A 86 8.35 0.44 -13.94
CA ALA A 86 9.63 0.37 -13.25
C ALA A 86 9.64 -0.76 -12.19
N ALA A 87 10.82 -1.07 -11.67
CA ALA A 87 10.97 -2.11 -10.65
C ALA A 87 10.45 -1.69 -9.27
N HIS A 88 9.84 -2.64 -8.59
CA HIS A 88 9.44 -2.56 -7.19
C HIS A 88 9.68 -3.96 -6.55
N PRO A 89 10.24 -4.06 -5.33
CA PRO A 89 10.46 -3.01 -4.33
C PRO A 89 11.86 -2.35 -4.38
N LEU A 90 12.76 -2.83 -5.24
CA LEU A 90 14.08 -2.21 -5.43
C LEU A 90 14.07 -1.34 -6.69
N PRO A 91 14.63 -0.12 -6.65
CA PRO A 91 14.66 0.76 -7.82
C PRO A 91 15.55 0.25 -8.95
N ASP A 92 15.24 0.65 -10.18
CA ASP A 92 15.99 0.34 -11.41
C ASP A 92 16.15 1.55 -12.35
N GLU A 93 16.84 1.34 -13.48
CA GLU A 93 17.12 2.36 -14.49
C GLU A 93 15.86 2.90 -15.19
N ASN A 94 14.84 2.05 -15.34
CA ASN A 94 13.55 2.49 -15.89
C ASN A 94 12.85 3.44 -14.92
N GLY A 95 12.89 3.16 -13.61
CA GLY A 95 12.45 4.10 -12.59
C GLY A 95 13.20 5.43 -12.65
N LEU A 96 14.52 5.42 -12.85
CA LEU A 96 15.32 6.64 -12.96
C LEU A 96 14.92 7.47 -14.19
N THR A 97 14.74 6.80 -15.32
CA THR A 97 14.26 7.41 -16.56
C THR A 97 12.87 8.01 -16.37
N ALA A 98 11.97 7.28 -15.70
CA ALA A 98 10.62 7.74 -15.40
C ALA A 98 10.60 8.96 -14.48
N SER A 99 11.42 8.99 -13.42
CA SER A 99 11.58 10.17 -12.56
C SER A 99 12.02 11.41 -13.34
N ARG A 100 13.00 11.27 -14.24
CA ARG A 100 13.45 12.38 -15.11
C ARG A 100 12.34 12.85 -16.05
N ARG A 101 11.56 11.91 -16.58
CA ARG A 101 10.40 12.18 -17.44
C ARG A 101 9.32 12.98 -16.70
N LEU A 102 9.02 12.64 -15.45
CA LEU A 102 8.06 13.40 -14.61
C LEU A 102 8.54 14.82 -14.32
N LEU A 103 9.81 15.01 -13.95
CA LEU A 103 10.37 16.35 -13.73
C LEU A 103 10.33 17.20 -15.00
N LYS A 104 10.57 16.60 -16.17
CA LYS A 104 10.46 17.31 -17.45
C LYS A 104 9.03 17.75 -17.73
N GLU A 105 8.03 16.94 -17.39
CA GLU A 105 6.62 17.26 -17.63
C GLU A 105 6.17 18.50 -16.86
N VAL A 106 6.70 18.72 -15.65
CA VAL A 106 6.37 19.89 -14.82
C VAL A 106 7.27 21.10 -15.07
N SER A 107 8.18 21.03 -16.03
CA SER A 107 9.07 22.15 -16.36
C SER A 107 8.39 23.20 -17.25
N GLY A 108 8.66 24.48 -16.98
CA GLY A 108 8.13 25.59 -17.78
C GLY A 108 6.62 25.77 -17.69
N LEU A 109 6.00 25.39 -16.58
CA LEU A 109 4.60 25.69 -16.29
C LEU A 109 4.44 27.15 -15.81
N THR A 110 3.21 27.66 -15.86
CA THR A 110 2.85 29.01 -15.43
C THR A 110 1.80 28.99 -14.31
N GLU A 111 1.50 30.14 -13.72
CA GLU A 111 0.45 30.26 -12.69
C GLU A 111 -0.95 29.88 -13.16
N GLU A 112 -1.17 29.87 -14.48
CA GLU A 112 -2.42 29.50 -15.12
C GLU A 112 -2.54 27.99 -15.37
N ASP A 113 -1.43 27.25 -15.26
CA ASP A 113 -1.40 25.79 -15.43
C ASP A 113 -1.76 25.05 -14.12
N LEU A 114 -2.23 23.82 -14.25
CA LEU A 114 -2.52 22.90 -13.15
C LEU A 114 -1.74 21.61 -13.31
N VAL A 115 -1.11 21.16 -12.22
CA VAL A 115 -0.61 19.80 -12.08
C VAL A 115 -1.57 19.00 -11.20
N VAL A 116 -2.03 17.85 -11.68
CA VAL A 116 -2.76 16.87 -10.88
C VAL A 116 -1.85 15.66 -10.64
N ALA A 117 -1.53 15.42 -9.38
CA ALA A 117 -0.63 14.35 -8.97
C ALA A 117 -1.42 13.17 -8.39
N LEU A 118 -1.36 12.01 -9.05
CA LEU A 118 -1.97 10.75 -8.64
C LEU A 118 -0.94 9.91 -7.89
N ILE A 119 -0.94 9.98 -6.56
CA ILE A 119 0.10 9.37 -5.73
C ILE A 119 -0.49 8.21 -4.94
N CYS A 120 0.17 7.06 -4.97
CA CYS A 120 -0.23 5.90 -4.17
C CYS A 120 0.98 5.09 -3.68
N GLY A 121 0.68 4.07 -2.88
CA GLY A 121 1.64 3.12 -2.33
C GLY A 121 2.67 2.58 -3.31
N GLY A 122 3.88 2.30 -2.81
CA GLY A 122 5.00 1.76 -3.61
C GLY A 122 5.76 2.78 -4.48
N GLY A 123 5.31 4.03 -4.57
CA GLY A 123 5.97 5.05 -5.40
C GLY A 123 7.43 5.37 -5.03
N SER A 124 7.86 5.09 -3.78
CA SER A 124 9.24 5.37 -3.34
C SER A 124 10.30 4.63 -4.14
N ALA A 125 10.04 3.37 -4.50
CA ALA A 125 10.94 2.54 -5.30
C ALA A 125 10.81 2.82 -6.81
N LEU A 126 9.61 3.23 -7.25
CA LEU A 126 9.32 3.54 -8.65
C LEU A 126 9.91 4.88 -9.11
N LEU A 127 10.18 5.80 -8.17
CA LEU A 127 10.73 7.12 -8.44
C LEU A 127 12.16 7.32 -7.88
N PRO A 128 13.15 6.50 -8.26
CA PRO A 128 14.53 6.80 -7.90
C PRO A 128 14.99 8.03 -8.65
N LEU A 129 15.62 8.94 -7.94
CA LEU A 129 16.29 10.08 -8.52
C LEU A 129 17.31 10.56 -7.50
N PRO A 130 18.54 10.02 -7.55
CA PRO A 130 19.59 10.42 -6.63
C PRO A 130 19.89 11.91 -6.79
N ALA A 131 20.13 12.61 -5.68
CA ALA A 131 20.41 14.05 -5.69
C ALA A 131 21.88 14.36 -5.97
N GLY A 132 22.15 15.52 -6.59
CA GLY A 132 23.51 15.97 -6.88
C GLY A 132 24.28 14.98 -7.76
N ASP A 133 25.48 14.62 -7.32
CA ASP A 133 26.36 13.67 -8.02
C ASP A 133 26.12 12.21 -7.63
N LEU A 134 25.13 11.91 -6.77
CA LEU A 134 24.81 10.54 -6.37
C LEU A 134 24.35 9.71 -7.58
N THR A 135 24.64 8.41 -7.56
CA THR A 135 24.26 7.45 -8.61
C THR A 135 23.05 6.62 -8.19
N LEU A 136 22.47 5.88 -9.14
CA LEU A 136 21.40 4.93 -8.82
C LEU A 136 21.90 3.86 -7.84
N ASP A 137 23.15 3.40 -8.00
CA ASP A 137 23.78 2.46 -7.09
C ASP A 137 23.87 3.00 -5.66
N ASP A 138 24.16 4.30 -5.49
CA ASP A 138 24.16 4.98 -4.19
C ASP A 138 22.75 4.90 -3.54
N GLU A 139 21.68 5.19 -4.30
CA GLU A 139 20.28 5.11 -3.80
C GLU A 139 19.86 3.66 -3.49
N VAL A 140 20.27 2.69 -4.32
CA VAL A 140 20.04 1.26 -4.06
C VAL A 140 20.76 0.80 -2.79
N ALA A 141 21.99 1.26 -2.55
CA ALA A 141 22.75 0.95 -1.33
C ALA A 141 22.04 1.50 -0.09
N VAL A 142 21.57 2.75 -0.12
CA VAL A 142 20.77 3.35 0.96
C VAL A 142 19.50 2.53 1.20
N ASN A 143 18.80 2.13 0.14
CA ASN A 143 17.56 1.35 0.28
C ASN A 143 17.79 -0.01 0.95
N LYS A 144 18.86 -0.72 0.57
CA LYS A 144 19.25 -2.00 1.18
C LYS A 144 19.62 -1.86 2.67
N ALA A 145 20.36 -0.81 3.02
CA ALA A 145 20.74 -0.53 4.41
C ALA A 145 19.50 -0.24 5.27
N LEU A 146 18.57 0.58 4.75
CA LEU A 146 17.31 0.88 5.43
C LEU A 146 16.45 -0.35 5.65
N LEU A 147 16.25 -1.18 4.62
CA LEU A 147 15.46 -2.42 4.73
C LEU A 147 16.06 -3.40 5.74
N SER A 148 17.39 -3.49 5.80
CA SER A 148 18.09 -4.40 6.72
C SER A 148 18.11 -3.89 8.18
N SER A 149 17.77 -2.62 8.42
CA SER A 149 17.89 -1.97 9.73
C SER A 149 16.73 -2.22 10.69
N GLY A 150 15.57 -2.64 10.18
CA GLY A 150 14.33 -2.70 10.96
C GLY A 150 13.79 -1.33 11.37
N ALA A 151 14.27 -0.23 10.79
CA ALA A 151 13.73 1.10 11.01
C ALA A 151 12.27 1.19 10.52
N PRO A 152 11.38 1.91 11.23
CA PRO A 152 10.01 2.13 10.78
C PRO A 152 9.99 2.96 9.50
N ILE A 153 8.93 2.82 8.70
CA ILE A 153 8.81 3.48 7.39
C ILE A 153 8.96 5.00 7.44
N SER A 154 8.50 5.64 8.52
CA SER A 154 8.66 7.08 8.74
C SER A 154 10.13 7.50 8.84
N ALA A 155 10.95 6.72 9.55
CA ALA A 155 12.39 6.95 9.65
C ALA A 155 13.10 6.72 8.31
N MET A 156 12.73 5.66 7.60
CA MET A 156 13.27 5.37 6.27
C MET A 156 12.96 6.50 5.29
N ASN A 157 11.73 7.01 5.29
CA ASN A 157 11.29 8.08 4.41
C ASN A 157 11.98 9.42 4.73
N ALA A 158 12.19 9.75 6.01
CA ALA A 158 12.95 10.92 6.40
C ALA A 158 14.36 10.88 5.77
N ILE A 159 15.07 9.75 5.87
CA ILE A 159 16.42 9.62 5.27
C ILE A 159 16.37 9.68 3.74
N ARG A 160 15.47 8.93 3.09
CA ARG A 160 15.35 8.87 1.63
C ARG A 160 15.11 10.25 0.99
N LYS A 161 14.34 11.12 1.64
CA LYS A 161 14.06 12.49 1.15
C LYS A 161 15.34 13.33 1.07
N HIS A 162 16.30 13.09 1.95
CA HIS A 162 17.54 13.84 2.02
C HIS A 162 18.64 13.37 1.06
N VAL A 163 18.37 12.33 0.27
CA VAL A 163 19.28 11.83 -0.80
C VAL A 163 18.64 11.86 -2.18
N SER A 164 17.40 12.38 -2.29
CA SER A 164 16.61 12.33 -3.52
C SER A 164 16.36 13.71 -4.13
N GLY A 165 16.41 13.78 -5.46
CA GLY A 165 16.07 14.95 -6.26
C GLY A 165 14.58 15.10 -6.59
N ILE A 166 13.73 14.09 -6.30
CA ILE A 166 12.30 14.12 -6.64
C ILE A 166 11.37 14.00 -5.42
N LYS A 167 11.82 13.33 -4.35
CA LYS A 167 11.04 13.08 -3.12
C LYS A 167 11.02 14.34 -2.21
N GLY A 168 10.11 14.35 -1.23
CA GLY A 168 10.01 15.40 -0.21
C GLY A 168 9.53 16.76 -0.74
N GLY A 169 8.55 16.76 -1.64
CA GLY A 169 7.95 17.96 -2.22
C GLY A 169 8.73 18.54 -3.40
N ARG A 170 9.86 17.94 -3.80
CA ARG A 170 10.71 18.46 -4.89
C ARG A 170 10.04 18.42 -6.26
N LEU A 171 9.19 17.42 -6.54
CA LEU A 171 8.41 17.40 -7.77
C LEU A 171 7.38 18.53 -7.81
N ALA A 172 6.70 18.81 -6.69
CA ALA A 172 5.80 19.96 -6.59
C ALA A 172 6.56 21.30 -6.65
N ALA A 173 7.74 21.39 -6.05
CA ALA A 173 8.58 22.58 -6.12
C ALA A 173 9.06 22.86 -7.55
N ALA A 174 9.31 21.82 -8.35
CA ALA A 174 9.68 21.94 -9.76
C ALA A 174 8.51 22.41 -10.65
N ALA A 175 7.26 22.14 -10.24
CA ALA A 175 6.06 22.60 -10.94
C ALA A 175 5.76 24.09 -10.72
N TRP A 176 6.37 24.73 -9.72
CA TRP A 176 6.17 26.15 -9.45
C TRP A 176 6.50 26.99 -10.70
N PRO A 177 5.62 27.93 -11.13
CA PRO A 177 4.52 28.52 -10.37
C PRO A 177 3.11 27.93 -10.57
N ALA A 178 2.97 26.77 -11.23
CA ALA A 178 1.68 26.09 -11.36
C ALA A 178 1.15 25.58 -10.02
N LYS A 179 -0.18 25.51 -9.90
CA LYS A 179 -0.84 24.87 -8.76
C LYS A 179 -0.67 23.36 -8.87
N VAL A 180 -0.34 22.69 -7.76
CA VAL A 180 -0.33 21.23 -7.67
C VAL A 180 -1.49 20.75 -6.80
N VAL A 181 -2.31 19.84 -7.32
CA VAL A 181 -3.35 19.13 -6.58
C VAL A 181 -2.93 17.66 -6.45
N SER A 182 -2.59 17.22 -5.25
CA SER A 182 -2.21 15.83 -4.97
C SER A 182 -3.44 15.03 -4.54
N LEU A 183 -3.84 14.06 -5.36
CA LEU A 183 -4.85 13.06 -5.05
C LEU A 183 -4.13 11.79 -4.58
N VAL A 184 -4.22 11.52 -3.29
CA VAL A 184 -3.40 10.51 -2.60
C VAL A 184 -4.26 9.32 -2.21
N VAL A 185 -3.81 8.12 -2.57
CA VAL A 185 -4.30 6.86 -2.00
C VAL A 185 -3.28 6.38 -0.98
N SER A 186 -3.66 6.38 0.29
CA SER A 186 -2.77 6.01 1.40
C SER A 186 -2.85 4.53 1.70
N ASP A 187 -1.66 3.93 1.78
CA ASP A 187 -1.42 2.56 2.17
C ASP A 187 -0.57 2.49 3.46
N ILE A 188 -0.42 3.62 4.17
CA ILE A 188 0.46 3.78 5.33
C ILE A 188 -0.29 4.12 6.62
N PRO A 189 0.23 3.69 7.78
CA PRO A 189 -0.34 4.04 9.08
C PRO A 189 -0.46 5.55 9.30
N GLY A 190 -1.62 5.96 9.84
CA GLY A 190 -1.87 7.35 10.27
C GLY A 190 -2.18 8.31 9.13
N ASP A 191 -2.27 7.82 7.89
CA ASP A 191 -2.78 8.54 6.72
C ASP A 191 -2.11 9.90 6.45
N ASP A 192 -0.84 10.08 6.87
CA ASP A 192 -0.05 11.27 6.53
C ASP A 192 0.32 11.25 5.04
N PRO A 193 -0.29 12.11 4.21
CA PRO A 193 -0.10 12.07 2.76
C PRO A 193 1.35 12.37 2.35
N ALA A 194 2.13 13.06 3.20
CA ALA A 194 3.52 13.41 2.92
C ALA A 194 4.48 12.21 3.00
N LEU A 195 4.03 11.10 3.58
CA LEU A 195 4.81 9.87 3.69
C LEU A 195 4.53 8.90 2.52
N VAL A 196 3.38 8.99 1.85
CA VAL A 196 3.04 8.16 0.69
C VAL A 196 4.02 8.44 -0.45
N ALA A 197 4.64 7.38 -1.00
CA ALA A 197 5.69 7.47 -2.02
C ALA A 197 6.89 8.36 -1.63
N SER A 198 7.13 8.59 -0.33
CA SER A 198 8.07 9.59 0.18
C SER A 198 7.74 11.03 -0.26
N GLY A 199 6.47 11.32 -0.50
CA GLY A 199 5.90 12.64 -0.72
C GLY A 199 6.55 13.42 -1.87
N PRO A 200 6.58 12.95 -3.12
CA PRO A 200 7.22 13.70 -4.22
C PRO A 200 6.58 15.09 -4.42
N THR A 201 5.28 15.20 -4.19
CA THR A 201 4.50 16.44 -4.39
C THR A 201 4.05 17.10 -3.08
N ILE A 202 4.47 16.55 -1.94
CA ILE A 202 4.03 16.99 -0.61
C ILE A 202 5.28 17.09 0.28
N PRO A 203 5.72 18.32 0.64
CA PRO A 203 6.83 18.49 1.56
C PRO A 203 6.44 18.04 2.97
N ASP A 204 7.43 17.61 3.76
CA ASP A 204 7.24 17.31 5.19
C ASP A 204 8.18 18.16 6.04
N ARG A 205 8.05 18.04 7.36
CA ARG A 205 8.88 18.78 8.33
C ARG A 205 10.18 18.08 8.68
N SER A 206 10.52 16.97 8.00
CA SER A 206 11.77 16.26 8.30
C SER A 206 12.95 17.12 7.87
N THR A 207 13.92 17.23 8.77
CA THR A 207 15.12 18.03 8.54
C THR A 207 16.32 17.13 8.26
N ARG A 208 17.36 17.73 7.68
CA ARG A 208 18.63 17.06 7.44
C ARG A 208 19.21 16.54 8.77
N GLU A 209 19.07 17.32 9.83
CA GLU A 209 19.49 16.96 11.18
C GLU A 209 18.71 15.76 11.72
N ASP A 210 17.40 15.64 11.42
CA ASP A 210 16.62 14.45 11.74
C ASP A 210 17.15 13.21 11.01
N ALA A 211 17.43 13.31 9.71
CA ALA A 211 17.99 12.21 8.93
C ALA A 211 19.34 11.74 9.51
N LEU A 212 20.24 12.67 9.85
CA LEU A 212 21.52 12.34 10.49
C LEU A 212 21.33 11.62 11.84
N ARG A 213 20.41 12.10 12.68
CA ARG A 213 20.09 11.44 13.96
C ARG A 213 19.51 10.03 13.76
N LEU A 214 18.68 9.83 12.74
CA LEU A 214 18.11 8.52 12.42
C LEU A 214 19.18 7.56 11.89
N ILE A 215 20.08 8.03 11.03
CA ILE A 215 21.23 7.24 10.54
C ILE A 215 22.06 6.73 11.72
N GLU A 216 22.37 7.60 12.68
CA GLU A 216 23.10 7.23 13.89
C GLU A 216 22.31 6.26 14.78
N ARG A 217 21.03 6.57 15.05
CA ARG A 217 20.15 5.76 15.91
C ARG A 217 20.03 4.31 15.42
N TYR A 218 19.88 4.13 14.11
CA TYR A 218 19.75 2.81 13.49
C TYR A 218 21.10 2.24 13.04
N ARG A 219 22.21 2.94 13.31
CA ARG A 219 23.58 2.53 12.95
C ARG A 219 23.70 2.11 11.49
N LEU A 220 23.11 2.91 10.59
CA LEU A 220 23.09 2.60 9.17
C LEU A 220 24.49 2.78 8.60
N ASP A 221 25.00 1.72 7.98
CA ASP A 221 26.23 1.76 7.20
C ASP A 221 25.91 2.23 5.77
N LEU A 222 26.14 3.52 5.51
CA LEU A 222 25.86 4.17 4.23
C LEU A 222 27.17 4.54 3.53
N PRO A 223 27.21 4.52 2.19
CA PRO A 223 28.40 4.94 1.44
C PRO A 223 28.87 6.35 1.84
N GLU A 224 30.19 6.56 1.94
CA GLU A 224 30.75 7.85 2.40
C GLU A 224 30.28 9.02 1.52
N LYS A 225 30.11 8.80 0.22
CA LYS A 225 29.59 9.80 -0.72
C LYS A 225 28.15 10.23 -0.37
N VAL A 226 27.30 9.29 0.06
CA VAL A 226 25.95 9.57 0.55
C VAL A 226 26.03 10.37 1.86
N MET A 227 26.88 9.95 2.80
CA MET A 227 27.06 10.66 4.06
C MET A 227 27.58 12.09 3.85
N ALA A 228 28.51 12.30 2.92
CA ALA A 228 29.00 13.62 2.53
C ALA A 228 27.88 14.48 1.94
N PHE A 229 27.04 13.92 1.07
CA PHE A 229 25.88 14.64 0.53
C PHE A 229 24.89 15.02 1.62
N ILE A 230 24.50 14.09 2.49
CA ILE A 230 23.54 14.35 3.58
C ILE A 230 24.06 15.41 4.53
N ARG A 231 25.37 15.48 4.81
CA ARG A 231 25.96 16.53 5.65
C ARG A 231 25.99 17.91 4.98
N SER A 232 25.88 17.97 3.66
CA SER A 232 25.90 19.24 2.90
C SER A 232 24.57 20.00 3.02
N GLU A 233 24.58 21.30 2.72
CA GLU A 233 23.33 22.10 2.65
C GLU A 233 22.43 21.69 1.48
N ALA A 234 23.01 21.13 0.41
CA ALA A 234 22.27 20.67 -0.77
C ALA A 234 21.29 19.52 -0.47
N SER A 235 21.45 18.83 0.66
CA SER A 235 20.54 17.78 1.13
C SER A 235 19.22 18.32 1.70
N ALA A 236 19.14 19.60 2.04
CA ALA A 236 17.94 20.20 2.64
C ALA A 236 16.69 19.91 1.78
N ALA A 237 15.65 19.37 2.43
CA ALA A 237 14.36 19.18 1.81
C ALA A 237 13.60 20.53 1.75
N PRO A 238 12.72 20.74 0.76
CA PRO A 238 11.84 21.89 0.73
C PRO A 238 11.04 22.06 2.03
N ASP A 239 11.02 23.27 2.57
CA ASP A 239 10.21 23.60 3.74
C ASP A 239 8.72 23.66 3.36
N PRO A 240 7.81 22.99 4.10
CA PRO A 240 6.38 23.06 3.84
C PRO A 240 5.76 24.47 3.87
N SER A 241 6.44 25.43 4.50
CA SER A 241 6.04 26.85 4.56
C SER A 241 6.56 27.69 3.39
N ASP A 242 7.35 27.11 2.47
CA ASP A 242 7.78 27.81 1.26
C ASP A 242 6.55 28.27 0.45
N THR A 243 6.60 29.53 0.01
CA THR A 243 5.62 30.17 -0.87
C THR A 243 5.21 29.32 -2.08
N LYS A 244 6.12 28.48 -2.59
CA LYS A 244 5.86 27.56 -3.71
C LYS A 244 4.71 26.59 -3.45
N PHE A 245 4.46 26.24 -2.19
CA PHE A 245 3.43 25.26 -1.81
C PHE A 245 2.10 25.90 -1.41
N ARG A 246 2.04 27.23 -1.25
CA ARG A 246 0.87 27.94 -0.71
C ARG A 246 -0.42 27.71 -1.50
N ARG A 247 -0.33 27.48 -2.82
CA ARG A 247 -1.48 27.25 -3.70
C ARG A 247 -1.85 25.78 -3.83
N ASN A 248 -1.00 24.88 -3.34
CA ASN A 248 -1.18 23.45 -3.53
C ASN A 248 -2.32 22.92 -2.64
N ASP A 249 -2.96 21.88 -3.14
CA ASP A 249 -4.07 21.21 -2.49
C ASP A 249 -3.73 19.73 -2.34
N ILE A 250 -4.10 19.13 -1.22
CA ILE A 250 -3.78 17.75 -0.89
C ILE A 250 -5.07 17.09 -0.44
N ARG A 251 -5.45 16.02 -1.16
CA ARG A 251 -6.68 15.27 -0.91
C ARG A 251 -6.31 13.81 -0.72
N LEU A 252 -6.56 13.29 0.47
CA LEU A 252 -6.55 11.86 0.69
C LEU A 252 -7.87 11.30 0.13
N VAL A 253 -7.81 10.65 -1.03
CA VAL A 253 -9.00 10.21 -1.77
C VAL A 253 -9.42 8.78 -1.42
N ALA A 254 -8.48 7.94 -0.98
CA ALA A 254 -8.77 6.61 -0.45
C ALA A 254 -7.70 6.19 0.57
N SER A 255 -8.09 5.36 1.54
CA SER A 255 -7.16 4.69 2.45
C SER A 255 -7.67 3.32 2.90
N ALA A 256 -6.77 2.53 3.48
CA ALA A 256 -7.11 1.25 4.11
C ALA A 256 -8.16 1.44 5.22
N ALA A 257 -8.02 2.49 6.04
CA ALA A 257 -8.95 2.83 7.11
C ALA A 257 -10.39 3.03 6.60
N VAL A 258 -10.58 3.81 5.52
CA VAL A 258 -11.90 4.06 4.92
C VAL A 258 -12.54 2.74 4.45
N SER A 259 -11.73 1.84 3.90
CA SER A 259 -12.19 0.55 3.40
C SER A 259 -12.60 -0.40 4.52
N LEU A 260 -11.84 -0.43 5.63
CA LEU A 260 -12.16 -1.21 6.82
C LEU A 260 -13.40 -0.68 7.53
N GLU A 261 -13.56 0.65 7.65
CA GLU A 261 -14.76 1.25 8.24
C GLU A 261 -16.01 0.96 7.41
N ALA A 262 -15.91 0.98 6.08
CA ALA A 262 -17.03 0.60 5.21
C ALA A 262 -17.46 -0.86 5.43
N ALA A 263 -16.51 -1.78 5.63
CA ALA A 263 -16.82 -3.16 6.00
C ALA A 263 -17.40 -3.26 7.43
N ALA A 264 -16.87 -2.48 8.39
CA ALA A 264 -17.37 -2.44 9.77
C ALA A 264 -18.84 -2.00 9.81
N GLU A 265 -19.19 -0.92 9.10
CA GLU A 265 -20.57 -0.44 9.00
C GLU A 265 -21.51 -1.48 8.39
N ARG A 266 -21.07 -2.18 7.34
CA ARG A 266 -21.86 -3.26 6.74
C ARG A 266 -22.08 -4.42 7.73
N ALA A 267 -21.08 -4.74 8.55
CA ALA A 267 -21.21 -5.77 9.57
C ALA A 267 -22.17 -5.35 10.70
N ARG A 268 -22.07 -4.10 11.17
CA ARG A 268 -22.99 -3.51 12.16
C ARG A 268 -24.43 -3.52 11.64
N ALA A 269 -24.65 -3.20 10.37
CA ALA A 269 -25.96 -3.30 9.72
C ALA A 269 -26.51 -4.73 9.66
N ALA A 270 -25.64 -5.74 9.68
CA ALA A 270 -26.03 -7.16 9.78
C ALA A 270 -26.19 -7.65 11.24
N GLY A 271 -26.08 -6.75 12.23
CA GLY A 271 -26.20 -7.07 13.65
C GLY A 271 -24.96 -7.72 14.28
N ILE A 272 -23.80 -7.58 13.62
CA ILE A 272 -22.50 -8.08 14.11
C ILE A 272 -21.66 -6.88 14.53
N GLU A 273 -21.20 -6.87 15.78
CA GLU A 273 -20.27 -5.84 16.24
C GLU A 273 -18.96 -5.94 15.45
N ALA A 274 -18.35 -4.81 15.10
CA ALA A 274 -17.13 -4.77 14.30
C ALA A 274 -16.04 -3.96 15.00
N VAL A 275 -14.89 -4.59 15.18
CA VAL A 275 -13.70 -4.00 15.80
C VAL A 275 -12.55 -4.00 14.81
N ILE A 276 -11.95 -2.83 14.58
CA ILE A 276 -10.75 -2.69 13.74
C ILE A 276 -9.54 -2.70 14.67
N LEU A 277 -8.68 -3.71 14.56
CA LEU A 277 -7.45 -3.80 15.35
C LEU A 277 -6.43 -2.76 14.92
N SER A 278 -6.24 -2.63 13.61
CA SER A 278 -5.39 -1.62 12.96
C SER A 278 -5.57 -1.73 11.44
N ASP A 279 -5.46 -0.61 10.74
CA ASP A 279 -5.39 -0.49 9.29
C ASP A 279 -3.96 -0.61 8.73
N ALA A 280 -2.97 -0.82 9.62
CA ALA A 280 -1.56 -0.68 9.32
C ALA A 280 -0.70 -1.75 9.99
N MET A 281 -1.18 -3.00 10.02
CA MET A 281 -0.40 -4.11 10.55
C MET A 281 0.70 -4.52 9.56
N GLU A 282 1.93 -4.36 10.02
CA GLU A 282 3.16 -4.79 9.34
C GLU A 282 3.78 -5.99 10.08
N GLY A 283 4.74 -6.64 9.44
CA GLY A 283 5.51 -7.75 10.00
C GLY A 283 5.37 -9.05 9.21
N GLU A 284 5.94 -10.13 9.73
CA GLU A 284 5.91 -11.43 9.07
C GLU A 284 4.49 -12.02 9.10
N ALA A 285 3.94 -12.33 7.91
CA ALA A 285 2.55 -12.77 7.72
C ALA A 285 2.16 -13.93 8.65
N ARG A 286 3.03 -14.94 8.78
CA ARG A 286 2.77 -16.10 9.66
C ARG A 286 2.68 -15.71 11.14
N GLU A 287 3.47 -14.75 11.60
CA GLU A 287 3.44 -14.32 13.01
C GLU A 287 2.19 -13.49 13.29
N VAL A 288 1.82 -12.60 12.36
CA VAL A 288 0.59 -11.82 12.45
C VAL A 288 -0.64 -12.75 12.45
N GLY A 289 -0.65 -13.80 11.62
CA GLY A 289 -1.70 -14.83 11.60
C GLY A 289 -1.83 -15.58 12.93
N ARG A 290 -0.69 -15.92 13.55
CA ARG A 290 -0.66 -16.59 14.87
C ARG A 290 -1.24 -15.71 15.98
N ILE A 291 -0.93 -14.42 15.98
CA ILE A 291 -1.47 -13.47 16.96
C ILE A 291 -3.00 -13.33 16.79
N HIS A 292 -3.49 -13.22 15.56
CA HIS A 292 -4.93 -13.14 15.31
C HIS A 292 -5.67 -14.42 15.73
N ALA A 293 -5.08 -15.59 15.52
CA ALA A 293 -5.65 -16.85 15.99
C ALA A 293 -5.77 -16.88 17.53
N ALA A 294 -4.78 -16.37 18.26
CA ALA A 294 -4.82 -16.29 19.71
C ALA A 294 -5.96 -15.37 20.19
N ILE A 295 -6.13 -14.20 19.57
CA ILE A 295 -7.24 -13.26 19.88
C ILE A 295 -8.59 -13.93 19.59
N ALA A 296 -8.77 -14.52 18.41
CA ALA A 296 -10.03 -15.17 18.03
C ALA A 296 -10.39 -16.33 18.98
N ARG A 297 -9.40 -17.10 19.43
CA ARG A 297 -9.60 -18.18 20.42
C ARG A 297 -9.99 -17.66 21.79
N GLU A 298 -9.39 -16.57 22.25
CA GLU A 298 -9.78 -15.96 23.54
C GLU A 298 -11.23 -15.45 23.47
N VAL A 299 -11.64 -14.88 22.33
CA VAL A 299 -13.04 -14.48 22.09
C VAL A 299 -13.97 -15.71 22.11
N VAL A 300 -13.61 -16.80 21.43
CA VAL A 300 -14.40 -18.06 21.48
C VAL A 300 -14.52 -18.59 22.91
N ALA A 301 -13.42 -18.65 23.65
CA ALA A 301 -13.38 -19.30 24.95
C ALA A 301 -14.01 -18.45 26.07
N ARG A 302 -13.88 -17.11 25.98
CA ARG A 302 -14.11 -16.21 27.13
C ARG A 302 -14.82 -14.91 26.80
N ASP A 303 -15.20 -14.66 25.55
CA ASP A 303 -15.77 -13.37 25.12
C ASP A 303 -14.87 -12.18 25.51
N GLN A 304 -13.55 -12.37 25.36
CA GLN A 304 -12.52 -11.37 25.63
C GLN A 304 -11.47 -11.33 24.50
N PRO A 305 -10.93 -10.14 24.17
CA PRO A 305 -11.30 -8.82 24.68
C PRO A 305 -12.64 -8.31 24.11
N PHE A 306 -13.26 -9.06 23.20
CA PHE A 306 -14.53 -8.71 22.54
C PHE A 306 -15.58 -9.80 22.77
N ARG A 307 -16.86 -9.42 22.77
CA ARG A 307 -17.98 -10.36 22.92
C ARG A 307 -18.46 -10.84 21.56
N LYS A 308 -18.72 -12.14 21.43
CA LYS A 308 -19.38 -12.70 20.25
C LYS A 308 -20.83 -12.18 20.14
N PRO A 309 -21.44 -12.16 18.95
CA PRO A 309 -20.76 -12.29 17.66
C PRO A 309 -19.97 -11.02 17.36
N VAL A 310 -18.74 -11.17 16.88
CA VAL A 310 -17.85 -10.04 16.53
C VAL A 310 -17.13 -10.32 15.22
N LEU A 311 -17.00 -9.27 14.42
CA LEU A 311 -16.09 -9.20 13.29
C LEU A 311 -14.84 -8.45 13.70
N ILE A 312 -13.70 -9.14 13.67
CA ILE A 312 -12.38 -8.56 13.90
C ILE A 312 -11.79 -8.21 12.53
N LEU A 313 -11.51 -6.93 12.32
CA LEU A 313 -10.96 -6.39 11.09
C LEU A 313 -9.51 -5.95 11.31
N SER A 314 -8.66 -6.18 10.31
CA SER A 314 -7.34 -5.55 10.23
C SER A 314 -6.91 -5.34 8.78
N GLY A 315 -6.02 -4.38 8.57
CA GLY A 315 -5.37 -4.12 7.30
C GLY A 315 -3.87 -3.89 7.45
N GLY A 316 -3.26 -3.33 6.41
CA GLY A 316 -1.82 -3.09 6.33
C GLY A 316 -1.14 -4.02 5.33
N GLU A 317 0.19 -4.07 5.34
CA GLU A 317 0.97 -4.84 4.38
C GLU A 317 1.97 -5.73 5.13
N THR A 318 1.68 -7.03 5.23
CA THR A 318 2.62 -8.00 5.81
C THR A 318 3.67 -8.45 4.80
N THR A 319 4.80 -8.98 5.28
CA THR A 319 5.84 -9.55 4.44
C THR A 319 5.95 -11.06 4.62
N VAL A 320 6.50 -11.73 3.61
CA VAL A 320 6.85 -13.15 3.69
C VAL A 320 8.36 -13.29 3.52
N THR A 321 9.02 -13.87 4.51
CA THR A 321 10.40 -14.33 4.35
C THR A 321 10.40 -15.63 3.58
N ILE A 322 10.83 -15.59 2.32
CA ILE A 322 10.88 -16.77 1.44
C ILE A 322 12.00 -17.71 1.91
N ARG A 323 11.60 -18.91 2.35
CA ARG A 323 12.47 -20.01 2.80
C ARG A 323 12.37 -21.23 1.88
N GLY A 324 11.23 -21.39 1.20
CA GLY A 324 10.97 -22.47 0.26
C GLY A 324 10.79 -21.98 -1.19
N LYS A 325 10.34 -22.90 -2.03
CA LYS A 325 9.99 -22.66 -3.46
C LYS A 325 8.50 -22.87 -3.71
N GLY A 326 7.69 -22.75 -2.66
CA GLY A 326 6.25 -22.91 -2.71
C GLY A 326 5.56 -21.75 -3.42
N LYS A 327 4.23 -21.87 -3.48
CA LYS A 327 3.33 -20.89 -4.10
C LYS A 327 2.48 -20.18 -3.06
N GLY A 328 2.23 -18.90 -3.29
CA GLY A 328 1.30 -18.10 -2.51
C GLY A 328 1.80 -16.70 -2.23
N GLY A 329 1.24 -16.10 -1.20
CA GLY A 329 1.50 -14.73 -0.81
C GLY A 329 1.25 -14.52 0.68
N ARG A 330 1.29 -13.26 1.08
CA ARG A 330 1.18 -12.84 2.48
C ARG A 330 -0.19 -13.12 3.08
N ASN A 331 -1.28 -12.99 2.33
CA ASN A 331 -2.63 -13.23 2.84
C ASN A 331 -2.92 -14.73 3.02
N THR A 332 -2.51 -15.54 2.05
CA THR A 332 -2.57 -17.01 2.15
C THR A 332 -1.65 -17.53 3.27
N GLU A 333 -0.43 -17.01 3.40
CA GLU A 333 0.48 -17.38 4.50
C GLU A 333 -0.08 -16.99 5.88
N PHE A 334 -0.64 -15.78 6.01
CA PHE A 334 -1.36 -15.33 7.20
C PHE A 334 -2.50 -16.27 7.57
N LEU A 335 -3.35 -16.65 6.60
CA LEU A 335 -4.51 -17.51 6.84
C LEU A 335 -4.12 -18.94 7.20
N LEU A 336 -3.07 -19.49 6.59
CA LEU A 336 -2.63 -20.85 6.93
C LEU A 336 -2.06 -20.90 8.36
N SER A 337 -1.30 -19.88 8.76
CA SER A 337 -0.87 -19.73 10.15
C SER A 337 -2.05 -19.54 11.11
N LEU A 338 -3.02 -18.71 10.73
CA LEU A 338 -4.25 -18.54 11.50
C LEU A 338 -5.01 -19.85 11.66
N ALA A 339 -5.19 -20.61 10.57
CA ALA A 339 -5.87 -21.90 10.54
C ALA A 339 -5.22 -22.92 11.48
N LEU A 340 -3.89 -23.01 11.49
CA LEU A 340 -3.14 -23.84 12.44
C LEU A 340 -3.42 -23.43 13.89
N GLY A 341 -3.51 -22.12 14.15
CA GLY A 341 -3.79 -21.59 15.47
C GLY A 341 -5.22 -21.85 15.96
N ILE A 342 -6.22 -21.84 15.07
CA ILE A 342 -7.66 -21.98 15.40
C ILE A 342 -8.21 -23.39 15.21
N ASP A 343 -7.39 -24.38 14.85
CA ASP A 343 -7.85 -25.74 14.57
C ASP A 343 -8.72 -26.30 15.72
N GLY A 344 -9.90 -26.81 15.37
CA GLY A 344 -10.89 -27.32 16.32
C GLY A 344 -11.65 -26.27 17.15
N ALA A 345 -11.29 -24.99 17.09
CA ALA A 345 -12.02 -23.90 17.77
C ALA A 345 -13.24 -23.45 16.94
N GLY A 346 -14.38 -24.15 17.12
CA GLY A 346 -15.64 -23.85 16.43
C GLY A 346 -16.07 -22.38 16.52
N GLY A 347 -16.83 -21.91 15.51
CA GLY A 347 -17.38 -20.56 15.48
C GLY A 347 -16.47 -19.48 14.85
N ILE A 348 -15.30 -19.84 14.33
CA ILE A 348 -14.36 -18.91 13.68
C ILE A 348 -14.36 -19.12 12.15
N SER A 349 -14.50 -18.04 11.39
CA SER A 349 -14.34 -18.00 9.94
C SER A 349 -13.59 -16.74 9.52
N ALA A 350 -12.69 -16.84 8.56
CA ALA A 350 -11.80 -15.76 8.17
C ALA A 350 -11.64 -15.65 6.65
N LEU A 351 -11.42 -14.41 6.20
CA LEU A 351 -10.97 -14.04 4.87
C LEU A 351 -9.79 -13.08 5.04
N ALA A 352 -8.72 -13.32 4.29
CA ALA A 352 -7.65 -12.36 4.10
C ALA A 352 -7.40 -12.27 2.59
N ALA A 353 -7.33 -11.07 2.06
CA ALA A 353 -7.13 -10.83 0.64
C ALA A 353 -6.46 -9.49 0.35
N ASP A 354 -5.60 -9.44 -0.67
CA ASP A 354 -5.08 -8.20 -1.23
C ASP A 354 -6.22 -7.50 -1.99
N THR A 355 -6.41 -6.21 -1.69
CA THR A 355 -7.45 -5.42 -2.33
C THR A 355 -7.21 -5.18 -3.81
N ASP A 356 -6.00 -5.42 -4.34
CA ASP A 356 -5.71 -5.37 -5.79
C ASP A 356 -6.11 -6.63 -6.57
N GLY A 357 -6.45 -7.70 -5.85
CA GLY A 357 -6.86 -8.97 -6.42
C GLY A 357 -5.75 -10.01 -6.56
N ILE A 358 -4.50 -9.72 -6.15
CA ILE A 358 -3.32 -10.58 -6.34
C ILE A 358 -2.51 -10.72 -5.04
N ASP A 359 -2.37 -11.96 -4.55
CA ASP A 359 -1.62 -12.34 -3.36
C ASP A 359 -0.39 -13.17 -3.73
N GLY A 360 0.71 -12.47 -4.00
CA GLY A 360 2.02 -13.08 -4.24
C GLY A 360 2.16 -13.65 -5.65
N SER A 361 2.43 -14.95 -5.76
CA SER A 361 2.91 -15.57 -7.01
C SER A 361 1.84 -16.09 -7.97
N GLU A 362 0.57 -16.14 -7.54
CA GLU A 362 -0.52 -16.79 -8.29
C GLU A 362 -1.67 -15.80 -8.57
N ASP A 363 -2.78 -16.28 -9.15
CA ASP A 363 -3.90 -15.48 -9.67
C ASP A 363 -5.03 -15.21 -8.65
N ASN A 364 -4.77 -15.43 -7.36
CA ASN A 364 -5.74 -15.27 -6.29
C ASN A 364 -5.51 -13.97 -5.52
N ALA A 365 -6.56 -13.41 -4.91
CA ALA A 365 -6.42 -12.30 -3.98
C ALA A 365 -6.07 -12.77 -2.57
N GLY A 366 -6.35 -14.04 -2.25
CA GLY A 366 -6.17 -14.59 -0.91
C GLY A 366 -6.89 -15.93 -0.77
N ALA A 367 -7.44 -16.20 0.41
CA ALA A 367 -8.20 -17.43 0.68
C ALA A 367 -9.24 -17.25 1.79
N PHE A 368 -10.00 -18.30 2.05
CA PHE A 368 -10.85 -18.44 3.23
C PHE A 368 -10.25 -19.48 4.18
N ALA A 369 -10.41 -19.24 5.49
CA ALA A 369 -10.04 -20.21 6.52
C ALA A 369 -11.13 -20.32 7.58
N ASN A 370 -11.27 -21.48 8.20
CA ASN A 370 -12.09 -21.67 9.39
C ASN A 370 -11.46 -22.75 10.27
N SER A 371 -12.07 -23.03 11.42
CA SER A 371 -11.55 -24.02 12.36
C SER A 371 -11.57 -25.47 11.88
N SER A 372 -12.10 -25.76 10.69
CA SER A 372 -12.00 -27.08 10.05
C SER A 372 -10.93 -27.16 8.96
N THR A 373 -10.29 -26.05 8.58
CA THR A 373 -9.32 -25.99 7.48
C THR A 373 -8.21 -27.04 7.62
N ILE A 374 -7.60 -27.18 8.80
CA ILE A 374 -6.51 -28.16 9.02
C ILE A 374 -7.03 -29.59 8.96
N SER A 375 -8.19 -29.89 9.54
CA SER A 375 -8.81 -31.22 9.42
C SER A 375 -9.15 -31.61 7.97
N ARG A 376 -9.55 -30.65 7.13
CA ARG A 376 -9.81 -30.85 5.70
C ARG A 376 -8.53 -31.11 4.92
N LEU A 377 -7.45 -30.39 5.22
CA LEU A 377 -6.12 -30.67 4.65
C LEU A 377 -5.64 -32.07 5.03
N ALA A 378 -5.74 -32.44 6.31
CA ALA A 378 -5.35 -33.77 6.78
C ALA A 378 -6.16 -34.88 6.08
N SER A 379 -7.47 -34.67 5.87
CA SER A 379 -8.34 -35.59 5.12
C SER A 379 -7.93 -35.72 3.64
N ALA A 380 -7.29 -34.70 3.07
CA ALA A 380 -6.69 -34.71 1.74
C ALA A 380 -5.23 -35.25 1.73
N GLY A 381 -4.72 -35.77 2.84
CA GLY A 381 -3.34 -36.26 2.96
C GLY A 381 -2.28 -35.16 3.02
N MET A 382 -2.67 -33.94 3.41
CA MET A 382 -1.81 -32.76 3.43
C MET A 382 -1.55 -32.27 4.86
N ASP A 383 -0.30 -31.89 5.15
CA ASP A 383 0.10 -31.28 6.42
C ASP A 383 0.25 -29.77 6.26
N GLY A 384 -0.71 -29.01 6.79
CA GLY A 384 -0.72 -27.55 6.72
C GLY A 384 0.54 -26.88 7.28
N ALA A 385 1.16 -27.43 8.32
CA ALA A 385 2.41 -26.89 8.86
C ALA A 385 3.56 -27.05 7.86
N ALA A 386 3.66 -28.22 7.23
CA ALA A 386 4.66 -28.48 6.21
C ALA A 386 4.48 -27.62 4.94
N PHE A 387 3.25 -27.21 4.59
CA PHE A 387 3.00 -26.26 3.50
C PHE A 387 3.40 -24.83 3.92
N LEU A 388 3.11 -24.42 5.15
CA LEU A 388 3.52 -23.11 5.68
C LEU A 388 5.05 -22.96 5.73
N ASP A 389 5.77 -24.01 6.16
CA ASP A 389 7.22 -24.00 6.29
C ASP A 389 7.96 -23.85 4.95
N ARG A 390 7.36 -24.34 3.86
CA ARG A 390 7.92 -24.23 2.51
C ARG A 390 7.35 -23.08 1.67
N ASN A 391 6.61 -22.16 2.30
CA ASN A 391 5.91 -21.03 1.67
C ASN A 391 4.97 -21.47 0.54
N ASP A 392 4.17 -22.52 0.77
CA ASP A 392 3.28 -23.13 -0.24
C ASP A 392 1.81 -23.07 0.18
N ALA A 393 1.40 -21.98 0.82
CA ALA A 393 0.05 -21.83 1.36
C ALA A 393 -1.04 -21.88 0.27
N TRP A 394 -0.73 -21.43 -0.95
CA TRP A 394 -1.66 -21.49 -2.08
C TRP A 394 -2.09 -22.93 -2.37
N THR A 395 -1.14 -23.85 -2.49
CA THR A 395 -1.43 -25.25 -2.83
C THR A 395 -2.29 -25.92 -1.75
N ALA A 396 -2.08 -25.56 -0.48
CA ALA A 396 -2.92 -26.05 0.61
C ALA A 396 -4.38 -25.58 0.44
N PHE A 397 -4.63 -24.29 0.25
CA PHE A 397 -5.99 -23.77 0.09
C PHE A 397 -6.66 -24.22 -1.21
N ASP A 398 -5.90 -24.36 -2.29
CA ASP A 398 -6.40 -24.84 -3.58
C ASP A 398 -6.90 -26.29 -3.48
N ALA A 399 -6.14 -27.15 -2.82
CA ALA A 399 -6.49 -28.56 -2.62
C ALA A 399 -7.82 -28.78 -1.91
N ILE A 400 -8.27 -27.80 -1.12
CA ILE A 400 -9.57 -27.85 -0.42
C ILE A 400 -10.62 -26.91 -1.00
N GLY A 401 -10.32 -26.15 -2.07
CA GLY A 401 -11.27 -25.26 -2.74
C GLY A 401 -11.58 -23.97 -1.98
N ASP A 402 -10.61 -23.45 -1.20
CA ASP A 402 -10.79 -22.24 -0.39
C ASP A 402 -9.97 -21.03 -0.87
N ILE A 403 -9.35 -21.11 -2.04
CA ILE A 403 -8.77 -19.95 -2.71
C ILE A 403 -9.86 -18.92 -3.05
N PHE A 404 -9.56 -17.64 -2.84
CA PHE A 404 -10.43 -16.53 -3.21
C PHE A 404 -9.88 -15.79 -4.44
N LYS A 405 -10.65 -15.79 -5.53
CA LYS A 405 -10.28 -15.17 -6.82
C LYS A 405 -11.36 -14.18 -7.28
N PRO A 406 -11.40 -12.96 -6.72
CA PRO A 406 -12.36 -11.93 -7.14
C PRO A 406 -12.05 -11.34 -8.52
N GLY A 407 -10.88 -11.64 -9.09
CA GLY A 407 -10.34 -10.96 -10.26
C GLY A 407 -9.72 -9.60 -9.91
N PRO A 408 -9.24 -8.85 -10.92
CA PRO A 408 -8.67 -7.52 -10.70
C PRO A 408 -9.75 -6.56 -10.22
N THR A 409 -9.49 -5.89 -9.09
CA THR A 409 -10.44 -4.95 -8.48
C THR A 409 -10.30 -3.52 -9.02
N GLY A 410 -9.13 -3.19 -9.58
CA GLY A 410 -8.81 -1.85 -10.06
C GLY A 410 -8.42 -0.85 -8.96
N THR A 411 -8.29 -1.28 -7.70
CA THR A 411 -7.82 -0.44 -6.58
C THR A 411 -6.75 -1.16 -5.76
N ASN A 412 -5.97 -0.43 -4.95
CA ASN A 412 -5.04 -1.05 -4.00
C ASN A 412 -4.92 -0.17 -2.75
N VAL A 413 -5.42 -0.69 -1.64
CA VAL A 413 -5.28 -0.15 -0.28
C VAL A 413 -4.76 -1.24 0.68
N ASN A 414 -3.85 -2.08 0.17
CA ASN A 414 -3.22 -3.23 0.83
C ASN A 414 -4.17 -4.38 1.19
N ASP A 415 -3.86 -5.10 2.28
CA ASP A 415 -4.56 -6.29 2.72
C ASP A 415 -5.85 -5.93 3.46
N PHE A 416 -6.91 -6.66 3.14
CA PHE A 416 -8.16 -6.72 3.89
C PHE A 416 -8.22 -8.05 4.64
N ARG A 417 -8.28 -8.01 5.97
CA ARG A 417 -8.40 -9.20 6.82
C ARG A 417 -9.63 -9.08 7.70
N ALA A 418 -10.47 -10.11 7.67
CA ALA A 418 -11.74 -10.16 8.38
C ALA A 418 -11.90 -11.53 9.03
N ILE A 419 -12.10 -11.55 10.36
CA ILE A 419 -12.31 -12.75 11.16
C ILE A 419 -13.64 -12.63 11.87
N LEU A 420 -14.61 -13.42 11.46
CA LEU A 420 -15.88 -13.57 12.13
C LEU A 420 -15.77 -14.60 13.25
N VAL A 421 -16.18 -14.22 14.45
CA VAL A 421 -16.29 -15.11 15.61
C VAL A 421 -17.73 -15.05 16.14
N GLN A 422 -18.44 -16.19 16.18
CA GLN A 422 -19.87 -16.26 16.50
C GLN A 422 -20.28 -17.47 17.33
#